data_AF-A0A0J6C308-F1
#
_entry.id   AF-A0A0J6C308-F1
#
_cell.length_a   1.000
_cell.length_b   1.000
_cell.length_c   1.000
_cell.angle_alpha   90.00
_cell.angle_beta   90.00
_cell.angle_gamma   90.00
#
_symmetry.space_group_name_H-M   'P 1'
#
loop_
_entity.id
_entity.type
_entity.pdbx_description
1 polymer ?
#
loop_
_entity_poly.entity_id
_entity_poly.type
_entity_poly.pdbx_seq_one_letter_code
_entity_poly.pdbx_strand_id
1 'polypeptide(L)'
;MRRNWKSVYPTSLLDALRLAKDFAREKRNFSVERIADLMGVSHDVLYKWLATGRMPANMIPPYEHACGCTFVSRWLATSTGKLVIDIPAGKAATTQEMHTLQAVLHDTVGKLLGFYDGSAASEDVLAVVQRGLEGLAWHRQNVLQHETPQLDFGAPQ
;
A
#
# COMPACT_ATOMS: atom_id res chain seq x y z
N MET A 1 3.18 -12.17 -22.06
CA MET A 1 4.12 -11.19 -21.47
C MET A 1 3.76 -11.04 -20.00
N ARG A 2 4.70 -11.29 -19.08
CA ARG A 2 4.45 -11.31 -17.63
C ARG A 2 4.30 -9.87 -17.12
N ARG A 3 3.21 -9.56 -16.40
CA ARG A 3 2.91 -8.18 -15.99
C ARG A 3 3.80 -7.76 -14.82
N ASN A 4 4.39 -6.57 -14.87
CA ASN A 4 5.12 -6.02 -13.73
C ASN A 4 4.15 -5.42 -12.71
N TRP A 5 3.71 -6.21 -11.74
CA TRP A 5 2.75 -5.80 -10.72
C TRP A 5 3.19 -4.62 -9.84
N LYS A 6 4.49 -4.31 -9.77
CA LYS A 6 5.00 -3.15 -9.01
C LYS A 6 4.70 -1.81 -9.68
N SER A 7 4.56 -1.80 -11.01
CA SER A 7 4.35 -0.57 -11.79
C SER A 7 2.92 -0.45 -12.33
N VAL A 8 2.02 -1.38 -11.99
CA VAL A 8 0.64 -1.38 -12.47
C VAL A 8 -0.21 -0.46 -11.61
N TYR A 9 -0.88 0.49 -12.25
CA TYR A 9 -1.82 1.39 -11.62
C TYR A 9 -3.21 1.23 -12.23
N PRO A 10 -4.26 1.05 -11.40
CA PRO A 10 -5.63 1.01 -11.87
C PRO A 10 -6.09 2.37 -12.39
N THR A 11 -6.87 2.35 -13.47
CA THR A 11 -7.44 3.56 -14.10
C THR A 11 -8.89 3.83 -13.68
N SER A 12 -9.58 2.83 -13.12
CA SER A 12 -10.94 2.92 -12.60
C SER A 12 -11.17 1.91 -11.47
N LEU A 13 -12.27 2.05 -10.72
CA LEU A 13 -12.65 1.08 -9.67
C LEU A 13 -12.79 -0.35 -10.23
N LEU A 14 -13.43 -0.47 -11.39
CA LEU A 14 -13.64 -1.75 -12.06
C LEU A 14 -12.31 -2.38 -12.49
N ASP A 15 -11.40 -1.55 -13.02
CA ASP A 15 -10.05 -1.97 -13.37
C ASP A 15 -9.27 -2.41 -12.14
N ALA A 16 -9.34 -1.67 -11.03
CA ALA A 16 -8.72 -2.04 -9.75
C ALA A 16 -9.18 -3.42 -9.24
N LEU A 17 -10.49 -3.68 -9.29
CA LEU A 17 -11.06 -4.98 -8.94
C LEU A 17 -10.53 -6.08 -9.87
N ARG A 18 -10.52 -5.86 -11.18
CA ARG A 18 -10.03 -6.87 -12.14
C ARG A 18 -8.53 -7.15 -11.97
N LEU A 19 -7.74 -6.11 -11.70
CA LEU A 19 -6.32 -6.21 -11.42
C LEU A 19 -6.04 -7.01 -10.16
N ALA A 20 -6.82 -6.82 -9.09
CA ALA A 20 -6.68 -7.62 -7.88
C ALA A 20 -6.96 -9.11 -8.12
N LYS A 21 -8.02 -9.43 -8.88
CA LYS A 21 -8.30 -10.80 -9.33
C LYS A 21 -7.16 -11.36 -10.19
N ASP A 22 -6.68 -10.61 -11.17
CA ASP A 22 -5.60 -11.07 -12.06
C ASP A 22 -4.29 -11.28 -11.30
N PHE A 23 -3.99 -10.43 -10.30
CA PHE A 23 -2.85 -10.57 -9.41
C PHE A 23 -2.96 -11.86 -8.58
N ALA A 24 -4.12 -12.12 -7.98
CA ALA A 24 -4.37 -13.33 -7.21
C ALA A 24 -4.20 -14.59 -8.07
N ARG A 25 -4.68 -14.55 -9.32
CA ARG A 25 -4.50 -15.64 -10.29
C ARG A 25 -3.02 -15.86 -10.63
N GLU A 26 -2.26 -14.81 -10.93
CA GLU A 26 -0.86 -14.98 -11.34
C GLU A 26 0.09 -15.31 -10.18
N LYS A 27 -0.14 -14.73 -8.99
CA LYS A 27 0.77 -14.85 -7.84
C LYS A 27 0.41 -15.95 -6.86
N ARG A 28 -0.88 -16.26 -6.73
CA ARG A 28 -1.38 -17.26 -5.76
C ARG A 28 -2.06 -18.45 -6.44
N ASN A 29 -2.22 -18.42 -7.76
CA ASN A 29 -2.96 -19.43 -8.54
C ASN A 29 -4.39 -19.64 -8.04
N PHE A 30 -5.03 -18.57 -7.55
CA PHE A 30 -6.41 -18.62 -7.07
C PHE A 30 -7.40 -18.41 -8.23
N SER A 31 -8.43 -19.25 -8.28
CA SER A 31 -9.59 -19.03 -9.13
C SER A 31 -10.56 -18.02 -8.50
N VAL A 32 -11.57 -17.57 -9.25
CA VAL A 32 -12.59 -16.65 -8.72
C VAL A 32 -13.40 -17.33 -7.61
N GLU A 33 -13.67 -18.62 -7.77
CA GLU A 33 -14.37 -19.46 -6.80
C GLU A 33 -13.58 -19.52 -5.49
N ARG A 34 -12.26 -19.76 -5.57
CA ARG A 34 -11.39 -19.76 -4.39
C ARG A 34 -11.37 -18.41 -3.67
N ILE A 35 -11.37 -17.31 -4.41
CA ILE A 35 -11.42 -15.96 -3.83
C ILE A 35 -12.76 -15.74 -3.13
N ALA A 36 -13.87 -16.12 -3.76
CA ALA A 36 -15.21 -16.00 -3.20
C ALA A 36 -15.36 -16.82 -1.90
N ASP A 37 -14.83 -18.05 -1.87
CA ASP A 37 -14.81 -18.89 -0.67
C ASP A 37 -14.06 -18.21 0.49
N LEU A 38 -12.89 -17.63 0.22
CA LEU A 38 -12.11 -16.90 1.24
C LEU A 38 -12.82 -15.63 1.73
N MET A 39 -13.66 -15.03 0.89
CA MET A 39 -14.50 -13.90 1.26
C MET A 39 -15.79 -14.31 1.99
N GLY A 40 -16.15 -15.59 2.01
CA GLY A 40 -17.41 -16.08 2.55
C GLY A 40 -18.65 -15.70 1.71
N VAL A 41 -18.50 -15.58 0.38
CA VAL A 41 -19.60 -15.26 -0.54
C VAL A 41 -19.68 -16.24 -1.70
N SER A 42 -20.82 -16.29 -2.39
CA SER A 42 -20.94 -17.06 -3.63
C SER A 42 -20.10 -16.45 -4.77
N HIS A 43 -19.51 -17.31 -5.60
CA HIS A 43 -18.76 -16.90 -6.79
C HIS A 43 -19.63 -16.10 -7.79
N ASP A 44 -20.92 -16.39 -7.91
CA ASP A 44 -21.85 -15.64 -8.77
C ASP A 44 -21.91 -14.16 -8.39
N VAL A 45 -21.94 -13.89 -7.09
CA VAL A 45 -21.96 -12.54 -6.54
C VAL A 45 -20.65 -11.83 -6.85
N LEU A 46 -19.53 -12.53 -6.67
CA LEU A 46 -18.21 -11.97 -7.00
C LEU A 46 -18.09 -11.67 -8.50
N TYR A 47 -18.52 -12.57 -9.39
CA TYR A 47 -18.54 -12.31 -10.84
C TYR A 47 -19.38 -11.07 -11.17
N LYS A 48 -20.55 -10.91 -10.55
CA LYS A 48 -21.39 -9.72 -10.74
C LYS A 48 -20.70 -8.43 -10.30
N TRP A 49 -19.97 -8.45 -9.18
CA TRP A 49 -19.19 -7.30 -8.75
C TRP A 49 -18.02 -7.00 -9.69
N LEU A 50 -17.32 -8.01 -10.18
CA LEU A 50 -16.20 -7.86 -11.12
C LEU A 50 -16.65 -7.47 -12.55
N ALA A 51 -17.93 -7.66 -12.87
CA ALA A 51 -18.55 -7.17 -14.09
C ALA A 51 -18.97 -5.70 -13.98
N THR A 52 -19.53 -5.29 -12.83
CA THR A 52 -20.20 -3.99 -12.66
C THR A 52 -19.40 -2.94 -11.89
N GLY A 53 -18.39 -3.36 -11.13
CA GLY A 53 -17.63 -2.50 -10.21
C GLY A 53 -18.38 -2.17 -8.92
N ARG A 54 -19.56 -2.76 -8.69
CA ARG A 54 -20.46 -2.46 -7.56
C ARG A 54 -20.25 -3.40 -6.38
N MET A 55 -18.99 -3.59 -5.97
CA MET A 55 -18.68 -4.32 -4.74
C MET A 55 -19.08 -3.46 -3.53
N PRO A 56 -19.82 -4.00 -2.54
CA PRO A 56 -20.07 -3.32 -1.28
C PRO A 56 -18.77 -2.91 -0.59
N ALA A 57 -18.72 -1.71 -0.02
CA ALA A 57 -17.48 -1.17 0.58
C ALA A 57 -16.93 -2.06 1.71
N ASN A 58 -17.79 -2.67 2.51
CA ASN A 58 -17.42 -3.62 3.56
C ASN A 58 -16.77 -4.91 3.03
N MET A 59 -16.94 -5.23 1.75
CA MET A 59 -16.34 -6.39 1.10
C MET A 59 -14.99 -6.10 0.44
N ILE A 60 -14.56 -4.83 0.37
CA ILE A 60 -13.26 -4.46 -0.19
C ILE A 60 -12.12 -5.03 0.67
N PRO A 61 -12.09 -4.88 2.02
CA PRO A 61 -11.03 -5.47 2.83
C PRO A 61 -10.89 -7.00 2.71
N PRO A 62 -11.96 -7.82 2.84
CA PRO A 62 -11.82 -9.27 2.69
C PRO A 62 -11.44 -9.67 1.26
N TYR A 63 -11.89 -8.93 0.24
CA TYR A 63 -11.49 -9.18 -1.14
C TYR A 63 -9.99 -8.94 -1.35
N GLU A 64 -9.49 -7.79 -0.92
CA GLU A 64 -8.08 -7.42 -1.02
C GLU A 64 -7.18 -8.36 -0.20
N HIS A 65 -7.64 -8.78 0.98
CA HIS A 65 -6.96 -9.79 1.78
C HIS A 65 -6.89 -11.16 1.07
N ALA A 66 -8.00 -11.61 0.48
CA ALA A 66 -8.03 -12.84 -0.30
C ALA A 66 -7.13 -12.77 -1.55
N CYS A 67 -7.09 -11.61 -2.21
CA CYS A 67 -6.22 -11.38 -3.37
C CYS A 67 -4.74 -11.18 -2.99
N GLY A 68 -4.46 -10.70 -1.77
CA GLY A 68 -3.11 -10.38 -1.30
C GLY A 68 -2.53 -9.10 -1.88
N CYS A 69 -3.39 -8.11 -2.19
CA CYS A 69 -2.98 -6.82 -2.77
C CYS A 69 -3.99 -5.72 -2.41
N THR A 70 -3.60 -4.45 -2.54
CA THR A 70 -4.40 -3.28 -2.12
C THR A 70 -4.79 -2.37 -3.28
N PHE A 71 -5.02 -2.92 -4.48
CA PHE A 71 -5.31 -2.11 -5.69
C PHE A 71 -6.57 -1.25 -5.57
N VAL A 72 -7.64 -1.76 -4.96
CA VAL A 72 -8.93 -1.08 -4.81
C VAL A 72 -8.81 0.07 -3.81
N SER A 73 -8.26 -0.22 -2.63
CA SER A 73 -8.04 0.79 -1.58
C SER A 73 -7.06 1.87 -2.06
N ARG A 74 -5.99 1.48 -2.76
CA ARG A 74 -5.04 2.42 -3.36
C ARG A 74 -5.74 3.32 -4.39
N TRP A 75 -6.57 2.75 -5.28
CA TRP A 75 -7.30 3.55 -6.26
C TRP A 75 -8.30 4.52 -5.62
N LEU A 76 -9.04 4.10 -4.58
CA LEU A 76 -9.98 4.97 -3.87
C LEU A 76 -9.27 6.18 -3.23
N ALA A 77 -8.09 5.97 -2.66
CA ALA A 77 -7.29 7.06 -2.12
C ALA A 77 -6.70 7.95 -3.24
N THR A 78 -6.04 7.37 -4.24
CA THR A 78 -5.37 8.16 -5.28
C THR A 78 -6.35 8.93 -6.17
N SER A 79 -7.53 8.36 -6.47
CA SER A 79 -8.59 9.04 -7.22
C SER A 79 -9.16 10.27 -6.51
N THR A 80 -8.97 10.37 -5.18
CA THR A 80 -9.34 11.54 -4.38
C THR A 80 -8.16 12.46 -4.06
N GLY A 81 -7.03 12.27 -4.75
CA GLY A 81 -5.80 13.06 -4.54
C GLY A 81 -5.10 12.76 -3.22
N LYS A 82 -5.40 11.61 -2.58
CA LYS A 82 -4.72 11.16 -1.37
C LYS A 82 -3.56 10.24 -1.72
N LEU A 83 -2.50 10.32 -0.93
CA LEU A 83 -1.33 9.46 -1.01
C LEU A 83 -1.50 8.30 -0.03
N VAL A 84 -1.22 7.07 -0.48
CA VAL A 84 -1.15 5.88 0.37
C VAL A 84 0.30 5.47 0.50
N ILE A 85 0.76 5.39 1.74
CA ILE A 85 2.11 4.93 2.08
C ILE A 85 1.96 3.60 2.80
N ASP A 86 2.66 2.56 2.32
CA ASP A 86 2.72 1.29 3.01
C ASP A 86 3.51 1.50 4.30
N ILE A 87 2.83 1.39 5.43
CA ILE A 87 3.44 1.52 6.75
C ILE A 87 4.20 0.21 7.04
N PRO A 88 5.53 0.23 7.25
CA PRO A 88 6.24 -1.00 7.54
C PRO A 88 5.85 -1.52 8.92
N ALA A 89 5.93 -2.85 9.11
CA ALA A 89 5.78 -3.44 10.43
C ALA A 89 6.85 -2.84 11.36
N GLY A 90 6.42 -2.37 12.52
CA GLY A 90 7.33 -1.74 13.46
C GLY A 90 8.37 -2.73 13.96
N LYS A 91 9.60 -2.24 14.11
CA LYS A 91 10.71 -2.94 14.78
C LYS A 91 11.26 -1.99 15.84
N ALA A 92 11.94 -2.54 16.86
CA ALA A 92 12.55 -1.74 17.91
C ALA A 92 13.47 -0.68 17.29
N ALA A 93 13.11 0.60 17.46
CA ALA A 93 13.87 1.70 16.90
C ALA A 93 15.24 1.80 17.59
N THR A 94 16.31 1.84 16.80
CA THR A 94 17.68 2.04 17.28
C THR A 94 18.10 3.50 17.19
N THR A 95 19.10 3.91 17.98
CA THR A 95 19.70 5.26 17.90
C THR A 95 20.17 5.59 16.48
N GLN A 96 20.66 4.58 15.74
CA GLN A 96 21.10 4.73 14.35
C GLN A 96 19.95 5.08 13.39
N GLU A 97 18.76 4.52 13.60
CA GLU A 97 17.58 4.82 12.78
C GLU A 97 17.06 6.24 13.04
N MET A 98 17.16 6.74 14.28
CA MET A 98 16.81 8.13 14.60
C MET A 98 17.74 9.13 13.89
N HIS A 99 19.05 8.86 13.87
CA HIS A 99 20.00 9.69 13.11
C HIS A 99 19.74 9.63 11.60
N THR A 100 19.34 8.46 11.09
CA THR A 100 18.96 8.30 9.68
C THR A 100 17.72 9.14 9.36
N LEU A 101 16.68 9.10 10.20
CA LEU A 101 15.49 9.94 10.05
C LEU A 101 15.85 11.42 10.04
N GLN A 102 16.68 11.86 11.00
CA GLN A 102 17.11 13.26 11.08
C GLN A 102 17.81 13.71 9.79
N ALA A 103 18.72 12.90 9.26
CA ALA A 103 19.42 13.21 8.01
C ALA A 103 18.43 13.34 6.82
N VAL A 104 17.50 12.40 6.70
CA VAL A 104 16.48 12.41 5.62
C VAL A 104 15.56 13.63 5.74
N LEU A 105 15.11 13.98 6.94
CA LEU A 105 14.24 15.14 7.14
C LEU A 105 14.98 16.47 6.89
N HIS A 106 16.25 16.55 7.28
CA HIS A 106 17.07 17.73 6.99
C HIS A 106 17.27 17.92 5.49
N ASP A 107 17.61 16.85 4.76
CA ASP A 107 17.70 16.87 3.30
C ASP A 107 16.36 17.23 2.63
N THR A 108 15.24 16.69 3.15
CA THR A 108 13.90 16.99 2.67
C THR A 108 13.58 18.49 2.76
N VAL A 109 13.85 19.11 3.91
CA VAL A 109 13.64 20.55 4.10
C VAL A 109 14.58 21.36 3.21
N GLY A 110 15.85 20.97 3.11
CA GLY A 110 16.82 21.63 2.24
C GLY A 110 16.39 21.61 0.76
N LYS A 111 15.94 20.46 0.25
CA LYS A 111 15.44 20.31 -1.12
C LYS A 111 14.15 21.07 -1.37
N LEU A 112 13.25 21.14 -0.39
CA LEU A 112 12.03 21.96 -0.50
C LEU A 112 12.36 23.45 -0.58
N LEU A 113 13.30 23.94 0.23
CA LEU A 113 13.77 25.33 0.14
C LEU A 113 14.37 25.61 -1.25
N GLY A 114 15.24 24.70 -1.71
CA GLY A 114 15.81 24.75 -3.07
C GLY A 114 14.77 24.67 -4.20
N PHE A 115 13.64 24.01 -3.98
CA PHE A 115 12.58 23.97 -4.98
C PHE A 115 11.86 25.32 -5.07
N TYR A 116 11.52 25.91 -3.91
CA TYR A 116 10.81 27.17 -3.86
C TYR A 116 11.66 28.39 -4.22
N ASP A 117 13.00 28.28 -4.16
CA ASP A 117 13.93 29.28 -4.67
C ASP A 117 14.31 29.07 -6.17
N GLY A 118 13.87 27.98 -6.78
CA GLY A 118 14.10 27.64 -8.19
C GLY A 118 15.42 26.91 -8.48
N SER A 119 16.17 26.49 -7.46
CA SER A 119 17.47 25.79 -7.60
C SER A 119 17.39 24.26 -7.61
N ALA A 120 16.21 23.66 -7.41
CA ALA A 120 16.00 22.21 -7.40
C ALA A 120 14.90 21.76 -8.38
N ALA A 121 15.09 20.58 -8.98
CA ALA A 121 14.12 19.97 -9.88
C ALA A 121 12.96 19.31 -9.10
N SER A 122 11.74 19.38 -9.63
CA SER A 122 10.54 18.83 -8.97
C SER A 122 10.63 17.33 -8.72
N GLU A 123 11.23 16.57 -9.64
CA GLU A 123 11.34 15.11 -9.53
C GLU A 123 12.21 14.69 -8.33
N ASP A 124 13.38 15.32 -8.17
CA ASP A 124 14.30 15.07 -7.05
C ASP A 124 13.65 15.42 -5.70
N VAL A 125 12.91 16.52 -5.66
CA VAL A 125 12.24 17.02 -4.45
C VAL A 125 11.13 16.07 -4.03
N LEU A 126 10.30 15.62 -4.98
CA LEU A 126 9.23 14.65 -4.71
C LEU A 126 9.79 13.33 -4.19
N ALA A 127 10.91 12.84 -4.73
CA ALA A 127 11.56 11.63 -4.26
C ALA A 127 12.06 11.76 -2.81
N VAL A 128 12.65 12.89 -2.44
CA VAL A 128 13.14 13.12 -1.06
C VAL A 128 11.96 13.29 -0.09
N VAL A 129 10.91 14.03 -0.48
CA VAL A 129 9.69 14.19 0.32
C VAL A 129 9.02 12.85 0.59
N GLN A 130 8.91 11.98 -0.42
CA GLN A 130 8.35 10.65 -0.27
C GLN A 130 9.13 9.84 0.79
N ARG A 131 10.47 9.84 0.72
CA ARG A 131 11.33 9.15 1.71
C ARG A 131 11.13 9.71 3.12
N GLY A 132 10.99 11.03 3.26
CA GLY A 132 10.72 11.69 4.54
C GLY A 132 9.37 11.26 5.13
N LEU A 133 8.31 11.23 4.31
CA LEU A 133 6.98 10.78 4.73
C LEU A 133 6.97 9.30 5.13
N GLU A 134 7.65 8.44 4.38
CA GLU A 134 7.83 7.01 4.71
C GLU A 134 8.54 6.82 6.03
N GLY A 135 9.64 7.55 6.27
CA GLY A 135 10.38 7.52 7.53
C GLY A 135 9.49 7.92 8.72
N LEU A 136 8.77 9.03 8.60
CA LEU A 136 7.83 9.48 9.64
C LEU A 136 6.69 8.48 9.87
N ALA A 137 6.14 7.89 8.80
CA ALA A 137 5.10 6.87 8.89
C ALA A 137 5.58 5.62 9.66
N TRP A 138 6.81 5.17 9.41
CA TRP A 138 7.41 4.05 10.15
C TRP A 138 7.59 4.35 11.64
N HIS A 139 8.14 5.51 11.98
CA HIS A 139 8.30 5.90 13.39
C HIS A 139 6.95 6.09 14.10
N ARG A 140 5.94 6.65 13.42
CA ARG A 140 4.57 6.70 13.93
C ARG A 140 4.03 5.31 14.28
N GLN A 141 4.30 4.31 13.44
CA GLN A 141 3.88 2.93 13.70
C GLN A 141 4.61 2.31 14.90
N ASN A 142 5.91 2.55 15.05
CA ASN A 142 6.66 2.09 16.23
C ASN A 142 6.10 2.68 17.52
N VAL A 143 5.73 3.96 17.52
CA VAL A 143 5.11 4.61 18.67
C VAL A 143 3.77 3.96 19.00
N LEU A 144 2.92 3.70 17.99
CA LEU A 144 1.63 3.01 18.21
C LEU A 144 1.81 1.57 18.72
N GLN A 145 2.79 0.83 18.19
CA GLN A 145 3.08 -0.53 18.62
C GLN A 145 3.77 -0.61 19.99
N HIS A 146 4.37 0.48 20.48
CA HIS A 146 4.85 0.53 21.86
C HIS A 146 3.70 0.38 22.86
N GLU A 147 2.51 0.90 22.52
CA GLU A 147 1.29 0.78 23.34
C GLU A 147 0.63 -0.61 23.19
N THR A 148 0.88 -1.33 22.10
CA THR A 148 0.39 -2.70 21.85
C THR A 148 1.48 -3.56 21.19
N PRO A 149 2.43 -4.11 21.98
CA PRO A 149 3.50 -4.94 21.46
C PRO A 149 2.91 -6.15 20.72
N GLN A 150 3.24 -6.30 19.44
CA GLN A 150 2.90 -7.53 18.71
C GLN A 150 3.76 -8.66 19.31
N LEU A 151 3.10 -9.71 19.80
CA LEU A 151 3.77 -10.92 20.24
C LEU A 151 4.47 -11.53 19.02
N ASP A 152 5.80 -11.49 19.02
CA ASP A 152 6.62 -12.18 18.03
C ASP A 152 6.55 -13.69 18.32
N PHE A 153 5.54 -14.35 17.76
CA PHE A 153 5.47 -15.80 17.74
C PHE A 153 6.48 -16.26 16.70
N GLY A 154 7.73 -16.43 17.15
CA GLY A 154 8.88 -16.74 16.32
C GLY A 154 8.57 -17.73 15.19
N ALA A 155 9.08 -17.43 14.00
CA ALA A 155 8.97 -18.30 12.84
C ALA A 155 9.45 -19.73 13.20
N PRO A 156 8.77 -20.78 12.70
CA PRO A 156 9.28 -22.13 12.83
C PRO A 156 10.64 -22.21 12.14
N GLN A 157 11.63 -22.74 12.86
CA GLN A 157 12.96 -23.07 12.34
C GLN A 157 12.88 -24.06 11.18
#